data_AF-A0A2E5DEU9-F1
#
_entry.id   AF-A0A2E5DEU9-F1
#
_cell.length_a   1.000
_cell.length_b   1.000
_cell.length_c   1.000
_cell.angle_alpha   90.00
_cell.angle_beta   90.00
_cell.angle_gamma   90.00
#
_symmetry.space_group_name_H-M   'P 1'
#
loop_
_entity.id
_entity.type
_entity.pdbx_description
1 polymer ?
#
loop_
_entity_poly.entity_id
_entity_poly.type
_entity_poly.pdbx_seq_one_letter_code
_entity_poly.pdbx_strand_id
1 'polypeptide(L)' 'MEVTSEALRSYTSADKINVAALGNMVPQLHIHVIGRRKDDAGWPGPVWSAGPATALKGAELQERASALKTLVFT' A
#
# COMPACT_ATOMS: atom_id res chain seq x y z
N MET A 1 -12.63 -0.51 -4.24
CA MET A 1 -11.36 -1.06 -3.69
C MET A 1 -10.74 -2.12 -4.60
N GLU A 2 -11.53 -2.82 -5.42
CA GLU A 2 -11.05 -3.84 -6.36
C GLU A 2 -10.01 -3.31 -7.35
N VAL A 3 -10.36 -2.30 -8.16
CA VAL A 3 -9.44 -1.65 -9.12
C VAL A 3 -8.12 -1.21 -8.46
N THR A 4 -8.19 -0.53 -7.32
CA THR A 4 -6.99 -0.09 -6.58
C THR A 4 -6.14 -1.27 -6.09
N SER A 5 -6.78 -2.35 -5.64
CA SER A 5 -6.09 -3.56 -5.17
C SER A 5 -5.40 -4.30 -6.32
N GLU A 6 -6.06 -4.42 -7.46
CA GLU A 6 -5.50 -5.03 -8.66
C GLU A 6 -4.35 -4.22 -9.25
N ALA A 7 -4.53 -2.90 -9.39
CA ALA A 7 -3.49 -1.99 -9.83
C ALA A 7 -2.24 -2.10 -8.93
N LEU A 8 -2.43 -2.06 -7.62
CA LEU A 8 -1.32 -2.18 -6.66
C LEU A 8 -0.65 -3.56 -6.74
N ARG A 9 -1.43 -4.63 -6.87
CA ARG A 9 -0.90 -6.00 -7.00
C ARG A 9 -0.05 -6.13 -8.26
N SER A 10 -0.54 -5.67 -9.39
CA SER A 10 0.16 -5.72 -10.68
C SER A 10 1.45 -4.90 -10.65
N TYR A 11 1.41 -3.69 -10.08
CA TYR A 11 2.59 -2.83 -9.98
C TYR A 11 3.68 -3.41 -9.06
N THR A 12 3.29 -4.03 -7.93
CA THR A 12 4.24 -4.47 -6.89
C THR A 12 4.59 -5.95 -6.94
N SER A 13 3.92 -6.74 -7.79
CA SER A 13 3.98 -8.21 -7.75
C SER A 13 3.71 -8.79 -6.36
N ALA A 14 2.78 -8.19 -5.61
CA ALA A 14 2.49 -8.59 -4.24
C ALA A 14 1.89 -10.01 -4.16
N ASP A 15 2.36 -10.79 -3.17
CA ASP A 15 1.80 -12.09 -2.83
C ASP A 15 0.35 -11.96 -2.35
N LYS A 16 0.05 -10.88 -1.61
CA LYS A 16 -1.28 -10.62 -1.03
C LYS A 16 -1.57 -9.11 -0.97
N ILE A 17 -2.82 -8.74 -1.16
CA ILE A 17 -3.32 -7.40 -0.80
C ILE A 17 -4.02 -7.47 0.57
N ASN A 18 -3.63 -6.61 1.50
CA ASN A 18 -4.42 -6.31 2.70
C ASN A 18 -5.25 -5.05 2.46
N VAL A 19 -6.52 -5.09 2.84
CA VAL A 19 -7.45 -3.95 2.79
C VAL A 19 -8.04 -3.75 4.18
N ALA A 20 -8.02 -2.53 4.70
CA ALA A 20 -8.54 -2.23 6.03
C ALA A 20 -9.07 -0.79 6.16
N ALA A 21 -10.18 -0.64 6.89
CA ALA A 21 -10.67 0.62 7.43
C ALA A 21 -10.46 0.59 8.95
N LEU A 22 -9.53 1.39 9.47
CA LEU A 22 -9.24 1.44 10.91
C LEU A 22 -9.83 2.70 11.54
N GLY A 23 -9.07 3.81 11.55
CA GLY A 23 -9.55 5.08 12.06
C GLY A 23 -9.40 5.30 13.57
N ASN A 24 -8.58 4.50 14.27
CA ASN A 24 -8.41 4.62 15.73
C ASN A 24 -7.79 5.96 16.18
N MET A 25 -6.90 6.53 15.36
CA MET A 25 -6.20 7.80 15.67
C MET A 25 -6.66 8.96 14.79
N VAL A 26 -7.01 8.69 13.52
CA VAL A 26 -7.47 9.71 12.56
C VAL A 26 -8.94 9.42 12.24
N PRO A 27 -9.89 10.28 12.67
CA PRO A 27 -11.32 9.98 12.59
C PRO A 27 -11.90 10.10 11.17
N GLN A 28 -11.21 10.80 10.26
CA GLN A 28 -11.62 10.86 8.86
C GLN A 28 -11.55 9.45 8.26
N LEU A 29 -12.65 8.98 7.65
CA LEU A 29 -12.67 7.70 6.95
C LEU A 29 -11.57 7.64 5.89
N HIS A 30 -10.73 6.63 5.98
CA HIS A 30 -9.72 6.29 4.99
C HIS A 30 -9.57 4.78 4.92
N ILE A 31 -9.21 4.29 3.74
CA ILE A 31 -9.01 2.87 3.49
C ILE A 31 -7.53 2.65 3.16
N HIS A 32 -6.90 1.75 3.89
CA HIS A 32 -5.57 1.25 3.57
C HIS A 32 -5.69 0.15 2.51
N VAL A 33 -4.92 0.26 1.44
CA VAL A 33 -4.72 -0.81 0.43
C VAL A 33 -3.22 -1.07 0.37
N ILE A 34 -2.79 -2.26 0.79
CA ILE A 34 -1.38 -2.55 1.08
C ILE A 34 -0.96 -3.82 0.33
N GLY A 35 0.05 -3.71 -0.54
CA GLY A 35 0.72 -4.84 -1.16
C GLY A 35 1.70 -5.49 -0.19
N ARG A 36 1.57 -6.79 0.02
CA ARG A 36 2.38 -7.59 0.94
C ARG A 36 3.19 -8.65 0.22
N ARG A 37 4.35 -8.97 0.78
CA ARG A 37 5.18 -10.12 0.40
C ARG A 37 5.53 -10.94 1.63
N LYS A 38 5.80 -12.23 1.42
CA LYS A 38 6.23 -13.15 2.51
C LYS A 38 7.54 -12.74 3.18
N ASP A 39 8.34 -11.91 2.51
CA ASP A 39 9.63 -11.41 2.97
C ASP A 39 9.59 -9.95 3.47
N ASP A 40 8.40 -9.33 3.53
CA ASP A 40 8.28 -7.94 3.95
C ASP A 40 8.39 -7.75 5.47
N ALA A 41 8.74 -6.51 5.86
CA ALA A 41 8.78 -6.13 7.25
C ALA A 41 7.39 -6.30 7.89
N GLY A 42 7.34 -7.12 8.95
CA GLY A 42 6.11 -7.39 9.69
C GLY A 42 5.30 -8.57 9.17
N TRP A 43 5.71 -9.30 8.13
CA TRP A 43 5.05 -10.56 7.75
C TRP A 43 5.19 -11.64 8.85
N PRO A 44 4.15 -12.46 9.14
CA PRO A 44 2.80 -12.45 8.58
C PRO A 44 1.81 -11.50 9.28
N GLY A 45 2.30 -10.73 10.25
CA GLY A 45 1.51 -9.77 11.01
C GLY A 45 1.12 -8.49 10.24
N PRO A 46 0.43 -7.58 10.93
CA PRO A 46 0.04 -6.27 10.39
C PRO A 46 1.23 -5.31 10.27
N VAL A 47 1.23 -4.48 9.23
CA VAL A 47 2.29 -3.46 9.00
C VAL A 47 2.29 -2.33 10.03
N TRP A 48 1.15 -2.04 10.68
CA TRP A 48 1.00 -0.91 11.59
C TRP A 48 1.80 -1.03 12.90
N SER A 49 2.43 -2.19 13.15
CA SER A 49 3.27 -2.45 14.32
C SER A 49 4.67 -2.94 13.94
N ALA A 50 5.04 -2.88 12.66
CA ALA A 50 6.26 -3.48 12.13
C ALA A 50 7.54 -2.64 12.35
N GLY A 51 7.41 -1.42 12.87
CA GLY A 51 8.53 -0.50 13.12
C GLY A 51 8.37 0.87 12.47
N PRO A 52 9.44 1.69 12.45
CA PRO A 52 9.38 3.04 11.89
C PRO A 52 9.22 3.02 10.37
N ALA A 53 8.46 3.99 9.86
CA ALA A 53 8.28 4.17 8.42
C ALA A 53 9.60 4.65 7.77
N THR A 54 9.92 4.10 6.59
CA THR A 54 10.99 4.60 5.73
C THR A 54 10.38 5.49 4.66
N ALA A 55 10.81 6.76 4.59
CA ALA A 55 10.28 7.71 3.64
C ALA A 55 10.82 7.48 2.22
N LEU A 56 9.92 7.35 1.24
CA LEU A 56 10.24 7.45 -0.18
C LEU A 56 10.64 8.90 -0.51
N LYS A 57 11.66 9.10 -1.34
CA LYS A 57 12.20 10.45 -1.65
C LYS A 57 12.38 10.65 -3.15
N GLY A 58 12.34 11.92 -3.56
CA GLY A 58 12.74 12.36 -4.90
C GLY A 58 12.02 11.63 -6.03
N ALA A 59 12.79 11.13 -6.99
CA ALA A 59 12.28 10.48 -8.20
C ALA A 59 11.46 9.22 -7.90
N GLU A 60 11.86 8.41 -6.92
CA GLU A 60 11.18 7.15 -6.60
C GLU A 60 9.73 7.36 -6.16
N LEU A 61 9.48 8.39 -5.34
CA LEU A 61 8.12 8.73 -4.93
C LEU A 61 7.26 9.14 -6.13
N GLN A 62 7.81 9.98 -7.02
CA GLN A 62 7.09 10.50 -8.18
C GLN A 62 6.79 9.42 -9.21
N GLU A 63 7.75 8.51 -9.43
CA GLU A 63 7.60 7.38 -10.34
C GLU A 63 6.51 6.43 -9.85
N ARG A 64 6.58 6.00 -8.58
CA ARG A 64 5.57 5.12 -7.97
C ARG A 64 4.17 5.75 -8.02
N ALA A 65 4.05 7.02 -7.66
CA ALA A 65 2.77 7.72 -7.68
C ALA A 65 2.19 7.85 -9.09
N SER A 66 3.02 8.18 -10.08
CA SER A 66 2.61 8.32 -11.48
C SER A 66 2.15 6.98 -12.06
N ALA A 67 2.93 5.92 -11.85
CA ALA A 67 2.60 4.57 -12.33
C ALA A 67 1.27 4.07 -11.75
N LEU A 68 1.06 4.22 -10.43
CA LEU A 68 -0.19 3.83 -9.78
C LEU A 68 -1.37 4.68 -10.23
N LYS A 69 -1.18 6.00 -10.46
CA LYS A 69 -2.24 6.86 -10.97
C LYS A 69 -2.70 6.40 -12.36
N THR A 70 -1.77 6.07 -13.25
CA THR A 70 -2.10 5.55 -14.58
C THR A 70 -2.88 4.23 -14.51
N LEU A 71 -2.48 3.32 -13.61
CA LEU A 71 -3.14 2.02 -13.46
C LEU A 71 -4.52 2.09 -12.79
N VAL A 72 -4.76 3.08 -11.93
CA VAL A 72 -6.03 3.20 -11.18
C VAL A 72 -7.08 4.01 -11.95
N PHE A 73 -6.65 4.99 -12.74
CA PHE A 73 -7.53 5.93 -13.43
C PHE A 73 -7.46 5.82 -14.96
N THR A 74 -7.13 4.63 -15.46
CA THR A 74 -7.33 4.26 -16.87
C THR A 74 -8.81 4.07 -17.15
#